data_AF-A0A5Q4G4X4-F1
#
_entry.id   AF-A0A5Q4G4X4-F1
#
_cell.length_a   1.000
_cell.length_b   1.000
_cell.length_c   1.000
_cell.angle_alpha   90.00
_cell.angle_beta   90.00
_cell.angle_gamma   90.00
#
_symmetry.space_group_name_H-M   'P 1'
#
loop_
_entity.id
_entity.type
_entity.pdbx_description
1 polymer ?
#
loop_
_entity_poly.entity_id
_entity_poly.type
_entity_poly.pdbx_seq_one_letter_code
_entity_poly.pdbx_strand_id
1 'polypeptide(L)' 'GVFPVEVAGKTGTAQTARGNDYTHAWFMGYAPMNDPEIGIALFVEHGGSSSRVAVPLARDFMTGYYGVPPVQAQR' A
#
# COMPACT_ATOMS: atom_id res chain seq x y z
N GLY A 1 -9.29 -11.03 5.41
CA GLY A 1 -10.22 -10.10 6.08
C GLY A 1 -10.32 -8.79 5.30
N VAL A 2 -11.22 -7.89 5.66
CA VAL A 2 -11.29 -6.52 5.11
C VAL A 2 -10.66 -5.56 6.12
N PHE A 3 -9.89 -4.57 5.66
CA PHE A 3 -9.34 -3.54 6.53
C PHE A 3 -10.47 -2.61 6.99
N PRO A 4 -10.61 -2.30 8.30
CA PRO A 4 -11.84 -1.68 8.83
C PRO A 4 -11.94 -0.16 8.62
N VAL A 5 -10.88 0.50 8.18
CA VAL A 5 -10.87 1.94 7.89
C VAL A 5 -10.90 2.16 6.39
N GLU A 6 -11.76 3.07 5.92
CA GLU A 6 -11.80 3.44 4.50
C GLU A 6 -10.55 4.22 4.12
N VAL A 7 -9.80 3.69 3.14
CA VAL A 7 -8.55 4.27 2.65
C VAL A 7 -8.77 4.78 1.23
N ALA A 8 -8.48 6.05 1.01
CA ALA A 8 -8.33 6.61 -0.33
C ALA A 8 -6.87 6.49 -0.76
N GLY A 9 -6.63 5.96 -1.96
CA GLY A 9 -5.25 5.82 -2.42
C GLY A 9 -5.12 5.51 -3.90
N LYS A 10 -3.90 5.65 -4.40
CA LYS A 10 -3.52 5.41 -5.78
C LYS A 10 -2.26 4.56 -5.83
N THR A 11 -2.29 3.53 -6.67
CA THR A 11 -1.12 2.75 -7.02
C THR A 11 -0.35 3.40 -8.18
N GLY A 12 0.97 3.23 -8.15
CA GLY A 12 1.85 3.56 -9.28
C GLY A 12 2.85 2.44 -9.49
N THR A 13 3.22 2.17 -10.73
CA THR A 13 4.29 1.22 -11.07
C THR A 13 5.25 1.95 -11.98
N ALA A 14 6.53 2.00 -11.64
CA ALA A 14 7.53 2.69 -12.45
C ALA A 14 8.48 1.69 -13.09
N GLN A 15 8.54 1.66 -14.42
CA GLN A 15 9.52 0.85 -15.13
C GLN A 15 10.93 1.40 -14.90
N THR A 16 11.93 0.52 -14.87
CA THR A 16 13.34 0.89 -14.79
C THR A 16 14.06 0.61 -16.09
N ALA A 17 15.27 1.14 -16.24
CA ALA A 17 16.13 0.86 -17.40
C ALA A 17 16.46 -0.65 -17.57
N ARG A 18 16.23 -1.47 -16.54
CA ARG A 18 16.49 -2.92 -16.55
C ARG A 18 15.35 -3.74 -17.16
N GLY A 19 14.23 -3.12 -17.54
CA GLY A 19 13.08 -3.77 -18.16
C GLY A 19 11.93 -4.07 -17.20
N ASN A 20 10.89 -4.72 -17.74
CA ASN A 20 9.58 -4.87 -17.09
C ASN A 20 9.62 -5.69 -15.79
N ASP A 21 10.60 -6.58 -15.62
CA ASP A 21 10.73 -7.41 -14.42
C ASP A 21 11.27 -6.63 -13.20
N TYR A 22 11.78 -5.41 -13.41
CA TYR A 22 12.43 -4.60 -12.38
C TYR A 22 11.68 -3.31 -12.09
N THR A 23 10.35 -3.33 -12.12
CA THR A 23 9.55 -2.14 -11.82
C THR A 23 9.60 -1.77 -10.33
N HIS A 24 9.52 -0.48 -10.02
CA HIS A 24 9.31 -0.01 -8.65
C HIS A 24 7.83 -0.07 -8.30
N ALA A 25 7.55 -0.48 -7.07
CA ALA A 25 6.20 -0.50 -6.54
C ALA A 25 5.92 0.78 -5.73
N TRP A 26 4.81 1.45 -6.02
CA TRP A 26 4.36 2.66 -5.35
C TRP A 26 2.92 2.55 -4.83
N PHE A 27 2.70 3.12 -3.66
CA PHE A 27 1.38 3.45 -3.15
C PHE A 27 1.41 4.80 -2.47
N MET A 28 0.42 5.64 -2.74
CA MET A 28 0.17 6.85 -1.97
C MET A 28 -1.30 6.86 -1.55
N GLY A 29 -1.59 7.24 -0.32
CA GLY A 29 -2.96 7.29 0.17
C GLY A 29 -3.08 7.96 1.53
N TYR A 30 -4.31 8.13 1.97
CA TYR A 30 -4.65 8.68 3.28
C TYR A 30 -5.87 7.97 3.86
N ALA A 31 -6.00 8.07 5.18
CA ALA A 31 -7.10 7.47 5.92
C ALA A 31 -7.39 8.27 7.21
N PRO A 32 -8.64 8.24 7.73
CA PRO A 32 -9.87 7.83 7.02
C PRO A 32 -10.16 8.68 5.78
N MET A 33 -10.92 8.15 4.81
CA MET A 33 -11.21 8.86 3.54
C MET A 33 -11.97 10.18 3.74
N ASN A 34 -12.91 10.26 4.69
CA ASN A 34 -13.78 11.42 4.86
C ASN A 34 -13.28 12.44 5.89
N ASP A 35 -12.38 12.04 6.79
CA ASP A 35 -11.76 12.91 7.81
C ASP A 35 -10.30 12.46 8.02
N PRO A 36 -9.36 12.87 7.15
CA PRO A 36 -8.02 12.28 7.12
C PRO A 36 -7.16 12.58 8.35
N GLU A 37 -6.61 11.53 8.96
CA GLU A 37 -5.72 11.62 10.12
C GLU A 37 -4.26 11.27 9.78
N ILE A 38 -4.05 10.37 8.81
CA ILE A 38 -2.73 9.91 8.37
C ILE A 38 -2.64 9.84 6.85
N GLY A 39 -1.53 10.34 6.31
CA GLY A 39 -1.11 10.13 4.92
C GLY A 39 0.12 9.23 4.84
N ILE A 40 0.19 8.39 3.80
CA ILE A 40 1.30 7.47 3.56
C ILE A 40 1.76 7.54 2.10
N ALA A 41 3.08 7.53 1.89
CA ALA A 41 3.71 7.32 0.59
C ALA A 41 4.74 6.20 0.73
N LEU A 42 4.51 5.10 0.01
CA LEU A 42 5.38 3.94 0.00
C LEU A 42 6.06 3.80 -1.36
N PHE A 43 7.37 3.60 -1.29
CA PHE A 43 8.24 3.26 -2.40
C PHE A 43 8.99 1.98 -2.07
N VAL A 44 8.92 1.01 -2.98
CA VAL A 44 9.73 -0.21 -2.88
C VAL A 44 10.57 -0.32 -4.15
N GLU A 45 11.88 -0.18 -3.98
CA GLU A 45 12.83 -0.35 -5.06
C GLU A 45 12.72 -1.76 -5.65
N HIS A 46 12.59 -1.87 -6.97
CA HIS A 46 12.36 -3.13 -7.68
C HIS A 46 11.24 -4.03 -7.09
N GLY A 47 10.25 -3.42 -6.42
CA GLY A 47 9.16 -4.14 -5.76
C GLY A 47 8.13 -4.76 -6.71
N GLY A 48 8.23 -4.52 -8.01
CA GLY A 48 7.34 -5.10 -9.01
C GLY A 48 5.92 -4.53 -8.93
N SER A 49 4.94 -5.43 -8.79
CA SER A 49 3.52 -5.08 -8.79
C SER A 49 3.08 -4.40 -7.49
N SER A 50 2.67 -3.13 -7.60
CA SER A 50 2.20 -2.34 -6.46
C SER A 50 0.98 -2.89 -5.75
N SER A 51 0.04 -3.50 -6.48
CA SER A 51 -1.12 -4.15 -5.86
C SER A 51 -0.73 -5.38 -5.05
N ARG A 52 0.38 -6.04 -5.38
CA ARG A 52 0.90 -7.21 -4.64
C ARG A 52 1.88 -6.85 -3.53
N VAL A 53 2.55 -5.70 -3.63
CA VAL A 53 3.63 -5.32 -2.70
C VAL A 53 3.29 -4.06 -1.92
N ALA A 54 3.18 -2.90 -2.58
CA ALA A 54 2.99 -1.63 -1.89
C ALA A 54 1.63 -1.52 -1.17
N VAL A 55 0.56 -2.08 -1.74
CA VAL A 55 -0.79 -2.03 -1.13
C VAL A 55 -0.88 -2.87 0.15
N PRO A 56 -0.44 -4.15 0.19
CA PRO A 56 -0.39 -4.91 1.44
C PRO A 56 0.50 -4.27 2.50
N LEU A 57 1.64 -3.68 2.11
CA LEU A 57 2.50 -2.95 3.05
C LEU A 57 1.78 -1.73 3.65
N ALA A 58 1.06 -0.95 2.83
CA ALA A 58 0.28 0.19 3.33
C ALA A 58 -0.77 -0.25 4.35
N ARG A 59 -1.48 -1.35 4.06
CA ARG A 59 -2.44 -1.97 4.98
C ARG A 59 -1.77 -2.37 6.30
N ASP A 60 -0.59 -2.98 6.25
CA ASP A 60 0.11 -3.45 7.45
C ASP A 60 0.60 -2.26 8.31
N PHE A 61 1.12 -1.20 7.69
CA PHE A 61 1.46 0.05 8.39
C PHE A 61 0.23 0.69 9.04
N MET A 62 -0.87 0.84 8.30
CA MET A 62 -2.10 1.43 8.83
C MET A 62 -2.74 0.54 9.90
N THR A 63 -2.62 -0.78 9.80
CA THR A 63 -3.04 -1.72 10.86
C THR A 63 -2.30 -1.41 12.16
N GLY A 64 -0.98 -1.21 12.09
CA GLY A 64 -0.17 -0.81 13.24
C GLY A 64 -0.57 0.57 13.80
N TYR A 65 -0.82 1.55 12.92
CA TYR A 65 -1.22 2.90 13.32
C TYR A 65 -2.57 2.93 14.06
N TYR A 66 -3.59 2.24 13.53
CA TYR A 66 -4.92 2.21 14.14
C TYR A 66 -5.08 1.17 15.26
N GLY A 67 -4.08 0.33 15.51
CA GLY A 67 -4.14 -0.71 16.55
C GLY A 67 -5.22 -1.78 16.29
N VAL A 68 -5.54 -2.05 15.02
CA VAL A 68 -6.57 -3.04 14.64
C VAL A 68 -5.94 -4.42 14.38
N PRO A 69 -6.71 -5.52 14.46
CA PRO A 69 -6.19 -6.86 14.16
C PRO A 69 -5.67 -6.98 12.72
N PRO A 70 -4.59 -7.75 12.48
CA PRO A 70 -4.06 -7.95 11.14
C PRO A 70 -5.08 -8.58 10.19
N VAL A 71 -5.14 -8.04 8.97
CA VAL A 71 -5.92 -8.64 7.90
C VAL A 71 -5.23 -9.93 7.45
N GLN A 72 -5.85 -11.06 7.76
CA GLN A 72 -5.37 -12.37 7.30
C GLN A 72 -5.28 -12.39 5.77
N ALA A 73 -4.09 -12.74 5.26
CA ALA A 73 -3.90 -13.00 3.84
C ALA A 73 -4.77 -14.19 3.41
N GLN A 74 -5.56 -14.02 2.35
CA GLN A 74 -6.19 -15.15 1.67
C GLN A 74 -5.06 -15.96 1.03
N ARG A 75 -4.84 -17.17 1.54
CA ARG A 75 -3.96 -18.17 0.93
C ARG A 75 -4.63 -18.74 -0.31
#